data_AF-A0A8J4E7Z4-F1
#
_entry.id   AF-A0A8J4E7Z4-F1
#
_cell.length_a   1.000
_cell.length_b   1.000
_cell.length_c   1.000
_cell.angle_alpha   90.00
_cell.angle_beta   90.00
_cell.angle_gamma   90.00
#
_symmetry.space_group_name_H-M   'P 1'
#
loop_
_entity.id
_entity.type
_entity.pdbx_description
1 polymer ?
#
loop_
_entity_poly.entity_id
_entity_poly.type
_entity_poly.pdbx_seq_one_letter_code
_entity_poly.pdbx_strand_id
1 'polypeptide(L)'
;MNEIESTFVKPFYLKMMGLNALRTADDLWADLIAASRTVTVREVRWMLRTGHWRPVVMGAWFSVAVTAEPVRDDLMAAMSQSRGSLTAPPLAAAATLVAGTAAVPAMTSYIEFMTASAFRDGSENVVAAAVEHLRGEVAIVPTDEGRRAFLGIHDVAIRLGDAVRATRPH
;
A
#
# COMPACT_ATOMS: atom_id res chain seq x y z
N MET A 1 9.94 19.68 -8.18
CA MET A 1 9.74 18.22 -8.35
C MET A 1 11.12 17.59 -8.29
N ASN A 2 11.36 16.70 -7.33
CA ASN A 2 12.66 16.07 -7.17
C ASN A 2 12.77 14.81 -8.09
N GLU A 3 13.97 14.26 -8.18
CA GLU A 3 14.27 13.11 -9.05
C GLU A 3 13.45 11.87 -8.68
N ILE A 4 13.20 11.65 -7.38
CA ILE A 4 12.35 10.54 -6.90
C ILE A 4 10.94 10.68 -7.47
N GLU A 5 10.37 11.88 -7.43
CA GLU A 5 9.03 12.12 -7.94
C GLU A 5 8.93 11.93 -9.46
N SER A 6 9.91 12.41 -10.23
CA SER A 6 9.89 12.24 -11.69
C SER A 6 10.01 10.79 -12.12
N THR A 7 10.81 10.00 -11.40
CA THR A 7 11.15 8.61 -11.78
C THR A 7 10.15 7.61 -11.22
N PHE A 8 9.79 7.74 -9.94
CA PHE A 8 9.03 6.72 -9.22
C PHE A 8 7.59 7.12 -8.94
N VAL A 9 7.25 8.41 -8.92
CA VAL A 9 5.90 8.84 -8.52
C VAL A 9 5.04 9.20 -9.72
N LYS A 10 5.45 10.23 -10.47
CA LYS A 10 4.68 10.84 -11.56
C LYS A 10 4.18 9.84 -12.62
N PRO A 11 4.96 8.85 -13.06
CA PRO A 11 4.51 7.95 -14.12
C PRO A 11 3.33 7.05 -13.69
N PHE A 12 3.19 6.78 -12.39
CA PHE A 12 2.37 5.67 -11.90
C PHE A 12 1.22 6.11 -10.99
N TYR A 13 1.39 7.16 -10.18
CA TYR A 13 0.53 7.39 -9.01
C TYR A 13 -0.98 7.49 -9.33
N LEU A 14 -1.38 8.09 -10.45
CA LEU A 14 -2.80 8.22 -10.82
C LEU A 14 -3.46 6.87 -11.12
N LYS A 15 -2.69 5.98 -11.74
CA LYS A 15 -3.14 4.63 -12.09
C LYS A 15 -3.02 3.68 -10.90
N MET A 16 -2.11 3.95 -9.96
CA MET A 16 -1.85 3.08 -8.83
C MET A 16 -2.50 3.52 -7.51
N MET A 17 -3.17 4.68 -7.45
CA MET A 17 -3.86 5.16 -6.23
C MET A 17 -5.16 4.41 -5.93
N GLY A 18 -5.48 4.27 -4.64
CA GLY A 18 -6.68 3.61 -4.17
C GLY A 18 -6.86 2.22 -4.78
N LEU A 19 -8.01 2.01 -5.42
CA LEU A 19 -8.34 0.76 -6.09
C LEU A 19 -8.03 0.79 -7.61
N ASN A 20 -7.41 1.83 -8.15
CA ASN A 20 -7.15 1.93 -9.59
C ASN A 20 -6.20 0.84 -10.11
N ALA A 21 -5.32 0.32 -9.25
CA ALA A 21 -4.41 -0.75 -9.64
C ALA A 21 -5.15 -2.04 -10.06
N LEU A 22 -6.37 -2.28 -9.55
CA LEU A 22 -7.20 -3.41 -9.98
C LEU A 22 -7.53 -3.40 -11.48
N ARG A 23 -7.48 -2.22 -12.12
CA ARG A 23 -7.84 -2.03 -13.53
C ARG A 23 -6.67 -1.68 -14.42
N THR A 24 -5.57 -1.21 -13.83
CA THR A 24 -4.50 -0.53 -14.59
C THR A 24 -3.11 -1.06 -14.29
N ALA A 25 -2.94 -1.95 -13.29
CA ALA A 25 -1.63 -2.50 -12.96
C ALA A 25 -1.04 -3.30 -14.12
N ASP A 26 -1.86 -4.08 -14.83
CA ASP A 26 -1.40 -4.91 -15.95
C ASP A 26 -0.85 -4.06 -17.11
N ASP A 27 -1.47 -2.91 -17.41
CA ASP A 27 -0.99 -1.97 -18.44
C ASP A 27 0.37 -1.34 -18.09
N LEU A 28 0.73 -1.29 -16.81
CA LEU A 28 1.95 -0.68 -16.30
C LEU A 28 3.00 -1.70 -15.87
N TRP A 29 2.70 -3.00 -16.02
CA TRP A 29 3.39 -4.04 -15.27
C TRP A 29 4.89 -4.08 -15.53
N ALA A 30 5.29 -3.97 -16.80
CA ALA A 30 6.69 -3.97 -17.20
C ALA A 30 7.44 -2.76 -16.61
N ASP A 31 6.84 -1.58 -16.67
CA ASP A 31 7.44 -0.34 -16.16
C ASP A 31 7.51 -0.33 -14.62
N LEU A 32 6.47 -0.85 -13.95
CA LEU A 32 6.45 -1.01 -12.50
C LEU A 32 7.55 -1.96 -12.03
N ILE A 33 7.76 -3.09 -12.72
CA ILE A 33 8.85 -4.02 -12.41
C ILE A 33 10.20 -3.34 -12.63
N ALA A 34 10.38 -2.64 -13.76
CA ALA A 34 11.63 -1.96 -14.07
C ALA A 34 11.98 -0.91 -13.00
N ALA A 35 11.01 -0.09 -12.60
CA ALA A 35 11.18 0.89 -11.52
C ALA A 35 11.42 0.23 -10.15
N SER A 36 10.68 -0.85 -9.84
CA SER A 36 10.83 -1.58 -8.57
C SER A 36 12.21 -2.24 -8.42
N ARG A 37 12.88 -2.55 -9.53
CA ARG A 37 14.24 -3.10 -9.50
C ARG A 37 15.28 -2.07 -9.11
N THR A 38 15.09 -0.81 -9.50
CA THR A 38 16.06 0.28 -9.30
C THR A 38 15.80 1.10 -8.03
N VAL A 39 14.57 1.08 -7.51
CA VAL A 39 14.22 1.82 -6.28
C VAL A 39 15.01 1.31 -5.08
N THR A 40 15.53 2.25 -4.30
CA THR A 40 16.32 1.99 -3.10
C THR A 40 15.48 2.08 -1.82
N VAL A 41 15.97 1.45 -0.75
CA VAL A 41 15.41 1.60 0.60
C VAL A 41 15.26 3.08 1.00
N ARG A 42 16.27 3.92 0.69
CA ARG A 42 16.24 5.35 1.03
C ARG A 42 15.10 6.07 0.33
N GLU A 43 14.85 5.78 -0.94
CA GLU A 43 13.82 6.43 -1.73
C GLU A 43 12.42 5.99 -1.32
N VAL A 44 12.23 4.69 -1.04
CA VAL A 44 10.95 4.19 -0.50
C VAL A 44 10.63 4.84 0.84
N ARG A 45 11.59 4.89 1.76
CA ARG A 45 11.41 5.56 3.04
C ARG A 45 11.10 7.04 2.88
N TRP A 46 11.77 7.72 1.94
CA TRP A 46 11.45 9.11 1.62
C TRP A 46 9.99 9.23 1.18
N MET A 47 9.55 8.42 0.20
CA MET A 47 8.19 8.43 -0.33
C MET A 47 7.12 8.23 0.75
N LEU A 48 7.34 7.28 1.66
CA LEU A 48 6.42 6.98 2.78
C LEU A 48 6.35 8.12 3.82
N ARG A 49 7.43 8.90 3.99
CA ARG A 49 7.53 9.95 5.01
C ARG A 49 7.14 11.35 4.54
N THR A 50 6.92 11.56 3.24
CA THR A 50 6.74 12.92 2.70
C THR A 50 5.50 13.66 3.23
N GLY A 51 4.51 12.94 3.78
CA GLY A 51 3.22 13.50 4.16
C GLY A 51 2.32 13.88 2.96
N HIS A 52 2.77 13.62 1.73
CA HIS A 52 2.01 13.85 0.52
C HIS A 52 1.49 12.53 -0.06
N TRP A 53 0.21 12.51 -0.44
CA TRP A 53 -0.45 11.26 -0.84
C TRP A 53 0.16 10.61 -2.09
N ARG A 54 0.63 11.39 -3.08
CA ARG A 54 1.16 10.82 -4.34
C ARG A 54 2.43 10.01 -4.11
N PRO A 55 3.48 10.55 -3.45
CA PRO A 55 4.63 9.73 -3.07
C PRO A 55 4.24 8.57 -2.16
N VAL A 56 3.35 8.75 -1.19
CA VAL A 56 2.96 7.68 -0.25
C VAL A 56 2.33 6.49 -0.99
N VAL A 57 1.46 6.72 -1.98
CA VAL A 57 0.90 5.66 -2.83
C VAL A 57 2.01 4.82 -3.44
N MET A 58 2.99 5.47 -4.08
CA MET A 58 4.08 4.75 -4.75
C MET A 58 5.08 4.16 -3.76
N GLY A 59 5.29 4.79 -2.62
CA GLY A 59 6.05 4.24 -1.50
C GLY A 59 5.46 2.92 -1.01
N ALA A 60 4.13 2.82 -0.92
CA ALA A 60 3.44 1.58 -0.57
C ALA A 60 3.75 0.48 -1.60
N TRP A 61 3.54 0.76 -2.89
CA TRP A 61 3.81 -0.21 -3.95
C TRP A 61 5.27 -0.65 -4.02
N PHE A 62 6.21 0.28 -3.91
CA PHE A 62 7.63 -0.06 -3.96
C PHE A 62 8.15 -0.71 -2.68
N SER A 63 7.46 -0.55 -1.54
CA SER A 63 7.86 -1.22 -0.29
C SER A 63 7.88 -2.74 -0.40
N VAL A 64 7.02 -3.33 -1.26
CA VAL A 64 6.98 -4.78 -1.48
C VAL A 64 8.24 -5.29 -2.20
N ALA A 65 8.92 -4.40 -2.94
CA ALA A 65 10.16 -4.68 -3.66
C ALA A 65 11.42 -4.55 -2.79
N VAL A 66 11.32 -3.88 -1.63
CA VAL A 66 12.42 -3.64 -0.70
C VAL A 66 12.03 -4.07 0.71
N THR A 67 12.17 -5.37 0.98
CA THR A 67 11.87 -5.93 2.30
C THR A 67 13.01 -5.61 3.28
N ALA A 68 12.95 -4.45 3.92
CA ALA A 68 13.92 -4.00 4.91
C ALA A 68 13.21 -3.47 6.16
N GLU A 69 13.76 -3.75 7.34
CA GLU A 69 13.18 -3.36 8.63
C GLU A 69 12.79 -1.87 8.70
N PRO A 70 13.65 -0.91 8.29
CA PRO A 70 13.27 0.50 8.36
C PRO A 70 12.14 0.89 7.39
N VAL A 71 11.91 0.14 6.32
CA VAL A 71 10.78 0.35 5.40
C VAL A 71 9.49 -0.14 6.05
N ARG A 72 9.55 -1.24 6.80
CA ARG A 72 8.40 -1.77 7.56
C ARG A 72 7.87 -0.73 8.54
N ASP A 73 8.75 -0.12 9.34
CA ASP A 73 8.37 0.92 10.30
C ASP A 73 7.74 2.14 9.63
N ASP A 74 8.32 2.59 8.51
CA ASP A 74 7.82 3.74 7.77
C ASP A 74 6.48 3.47 7.09
N LEU A 75 6.28 2.23 6.61
CA LEU A 75 5.02 1.80 6.02
C LEU A 75 3.91 1.76 7.06
N MET A 76 4.22 1.27 8.27
CA MET A 76 3.31 1.26 9.40
C MET A 76 2.93 2.67 9.85
N ALA A 77 3.92 3.57 9.97
CA ALA A 77 3.67 4.96 10.29
C ALA A 77 2.79 5.65 9.23
N ALA A 78 3.04 5.40 7.94
CA ALA A 78 2.24 5.93 6.84
C ALA A 78 0.80 5.39 6.87
N MET A 79 0.62 4.09 7.19
CA MET A 79 -0.70 3.48 7.34
C MET A 79 -1.51 4.14 8.47
N SER A 80 -0.92 4.30 9.66
CA SER A 80 -1.57 4.98 10.79
C SER A 80 -1.91 6.44 10.53
N GLN A 81 -1.16 7.10 9.65
CA GLN A 81 -1.37 8.52 9.31
C GLN A 81 -2.27 8.72 8.09
N SER A 82 -2.62 7.65 7.37
CA SER A 82 -3.51 7.70 6.22
C SER A 82 -4.89 8.22 6.65
N ARG A 83 -5.55 8.99 5.78
CA ARG A 83 -6.86 9.60 6.07
C ARG A 83 -7.85 9.50 4.91
N GLY A 84 -7.59 8.65 3.92
CA GLY A 84 -8.49 8.52 2.79
C GLY A 84 -8.15 7.40 1.82
N SER A 85 -9.10 7.19 0.91
CA SER A 85 -9.14 6.11 -0.09
C SER A 85 -8.02 6.12 -1.12
N LEU A 86 -7.31 7.23 -1.32
CA LEU A 86 -6.21 7.27 -2.29
C LEU A 86 -5.00 6.45 -1.82
N THR A 87 -4.74 6.43 -0.52
CA THR A 87 -3.53 5.80 0.07
C THR A 87 -3.85 4.56 0.88
N ALA A 88 -5.02 4.49 1.53
CA ALA A 88 -5.33 3.41 2.46
C ALA A 88 -5.32 2.01 1.80
N PRO A 89 -5.93 1.78 0.62
CA PRO A 89 -5.90 0.45 0.00
C PRO A 89 -4.48 -0.01 -0.40
N PRO A 90 -3.64 0.80 -1.09
CA PRO A 90 -2.24 0.42 -1.35
C PRO A 90 -1.41 0.17 -0.08
N LEU A 91 -1.56 1.04 0.94
CA LEU A 91 -0.83 0.90 2.20
C LEU A 91 -1.24 -0.38 2.94
N ALA A 92 -2.54 -0.70 3.00
CA ALA A 92 -3.02 -1.92 3.63
C ALA A 92 -2.50 -3.17 2.90
N ALA A 93 -2.59 -3.20 1.57
CA ALA A 93 -2.10 -4.30 0.75
C ALA A 93 -0.61 -4.58 1.00
N ALA A 94 0.21 -3.52 0.99
CA ALA A 94 1.64 -3.61 1.22
C ALA A 94 1.98 -3.97 2.67
N ALA A 95 1.30 -3.37 3.65
CA ALA A 95 1.54 -3.62 5.07
C ALA A 95 1.17 -5.06 5.46
N THR A 96 0.07 -5.61 4.93
CA THR A 96 -0.26 -7.03 5.09
C THR A 96 0.89 -7.91 4.58
N LEU A 97 1.45 -7.61 3.40
CA LEU A 97 2.51 -8.41 2.78
C LEU A 97 3.87 -8.28 3.50
N VAL A 98 4.24 -7.07 3.90
CA VAL A 98 5.57 -6.76 4.44
C VAL A 98 5.65 -6.96 5.95
N ALA A 99 4.59 -6.63 6.68
CA ALA A 99 4.56 -6.65 8.14
C ALA A 99 3.68 -7.78 8.72
N GLY A 100 2.81 -8.40 7.93
CA GLY A 100 1.92 -9.46 8.40
C GLY A 100 1.05 -8.97 9.56
N THR A 101 0.93 -9.78 10.61
CA THR A 101 0.12 -9.45 11.80
C THR A 101 0.63 -8.22 12.56
N ALA A 102 1.90 -7.83 12.41
CA ALA A 102 2.40 -6.58 12.97
C ALA A 102 1.72 -5.36 12.35
N ALA A 103 1.05 -5.50 11.20
CA ALA A 103 0.28 -4.44 10.55
C ALA A 103 -1.03 -4.05 11.25
N VAL A 104 -1.59 -4.98 12.04
CA VAL A 104 -2.94 -4.86 12.59
C VAL A 104 -3.13 -3.57 13.40
N PRO A 105 -2.24 -3.17 14.33
CA PRO A 105 -2.44 -1.95 15.11
C PRO A 105 -2.58 -0.67 14.26
N ALA A 106 -1.77 -0.51 13.21
CA ALA A 106 -1.84 0.67 12.34
C ALA A 106 -3.13 0.70 11.50
N MET A 107 -3.55 -0.47 11.00
CA MET A 107 -4.80 -0.60 10.27
C MET A 107 -6.01 -0.33 11.18
N THR A 108 -5.98 -0.81 12.43
CA THR A 108 -7.02 -0.54 13.42
C THR A 108 -7.11 0.95 13.73
N SER A 109 -5.98 1.64 13.97
CA SER A 109 -5.99 3.10 14.19
C SER A 109 -6.60 3.88 13.01
N TYR A 110 -6.36 3.44 11.78
CA TYR A 110 -7.00 4.01 10.60
C TYR A 110 -8.53 3.81 10.61
N ILE A 111 -8.99 2.59 10.90
CA ILE A 111 -10.42 2.27 10.97
C ILE A 111 -11.11 3.09 12.08
N GLU A 112 -10.51 3.21 13.25
CA GLU A 112 -11.00 4.03 14.36
C GLU A 112 -11.13 5.51 13.96
N PHE A 113 -10.13 6.06 13.28
CA PHE A 113 -10.19 7.42 12.76
C PHE A 113 -11.34 7.61 11.76
N MET A 114 -11.48 6.70 10.78
CA MET A 114 -12.53 6.79 9.76
C MET A 114 -13.94 6.60 10.35
N THR A 115 -14.08 5.74 11.36
CA THR A 115 -15.39 5.50 12.02
C THR A 115 -15.82 6.68 12.88
N ALA A 116 -14.87 7.38 13.53
CA ALA A 116 -15.13 8.61 14.27
C ALA A 116 -15.34 9.85 13.36
N SER A 117 -14.88 9.80 12.11
CA SER A 117 -15.03 10.86 11.12
C SER A 117 -16.46 10.93 10.55
N ALA A 118 -16.94 12.15 10.28
CA ALA A 118 -18.17 12.39 9.52
C ALA A 118 -18.02 12.05 8.02
N PHE A 119 -16.78 11.93 7.54
CA PHE A 119 -16.47 11.56 6.17
C PHE A 119 -16.02 10.09 6.10
N ARG A 120 -16.78 9.28 5.37
CA ARG A 120 -16.48 7.88 5.05
C ARG A 120 -16.52 7.69 3.54
N ASP A 121 -15.43 7.20 2.99
CA ASP A 121 -15.28 6.96 1.55
C ASP A 121 -15.26 5.46 1.20
N GLY A 122 -15.55 4.60 2.18
CA GLY A 122 -15.65 3.15 2.03
C GLY A 122 -14.32 2.42 2.16
N SER A 123 -13.18 3.12 2.15
CA SER A 123 -11.87 2.48 2.25
C SER A 123 -11.59 1.84 3.62
N GLU A 124 -12.33 2.24 4.67
CA GLU A 124 -12.36 1.53 5.95
C GLU A 124 -12.79 0.06 5.81
N ASN A 125 -13.67 -0.28 4.87
CA ASN A 125 -14.07 -1.66 4.62
C ASN A 125 -12.95 -2.49 4.00
N VAL A 126 -12.10 -1.87 3.17
CA VAL A 126 -10.93 -2.52 2.57
C VAL A 126 -9.87 -2.77 3.63
N VAL A 127 -9.62 -1.79 4.50
CA VAL A 127 -8.65 -1.93 5.60
C VAL A 127 -9.15 -2.92 6.65
N ALA A 128 -10.45 -2.91 6.98
CA ALA A 128 -11.04 -3.92 7.86
C ALA A 128 -10.92 -5.33 7.28
N ALA A 129 -11.10 -5.51 5.97
CA ALA A 129 -10.85 -6.78 5.31
C ALA A 129 -9.37 -7.21 5.39
N ALA A 130 -8.42 -6.27 5.37
CA ALA A 130 -7.00 -6.58 5.57
C ALA A 130 -6.71 -7.08 7.00
N VAL A 131 -7.33 -6.46 8.01
CA VAL A 131 -7.23 -6.90 9.41
C VAL A 131 -7.88 -8.28 9.60
N GLU A 132 -9.08 -8.48 9.05
CA GLU A 132 -9.78 -9.77 9.05
C GLU A 132 -8.93 -10.87 8.40
N HIS A 133 -8.29 -10.59 7.26
CA HIS A 133 -7.38 -11.50 6.58
C HIS A 133 -6.18 -11.90 7.45
N LEU A 134 -5.65 -10.96 8.23
CA LEU A 134 -4.58 -11.20 9.21
C LEU A 134 -5.07 -11.87 10.51
N ARG A 135 -6.36 -12.25 10.59
CA ARG A 135 -7.01 -12.80 11.77
C ARG A 135 -6.98 -11.86 12.98
N GLY A 136 -6.89 -10.55 12.72
CA GLY A 136 -7.04 -9.51 13.73
C GLY A 136 -8.51 -9.27 14.07
N GLU A 137 -8.75 -8.69 15.23
CA GLU A 137 -10.07 -8.22 15.63
C GLU A 137 -10.43 -6.94 14.88
N VAL A 138 -11.62 -6.88 14.30
CA VAL A 138 -12.09 -5.75 13.50
C VAL A 138 -13.18 -4.99 14.24
N ALA A 139 -13.03 -3.67 14.35
CA ALA A 139 -14.05 -2.79 14.95
C ALA A 139 -15.31 -2.66 14.08
N ILE A 140 -15.19 -2.97 12.78
CA ILE A 140 -16.30 -3.01 11.83
C ILE A 140 -16.24 -4.33 11.05
N VAL A 141 -17.40 -4.91 10.75
CA VAL A 141 -17.46 -6.07 9.85
C VAL A 141 -17.26 -5.55 8.42
N PRO A 142 -16.21 -5.97 7.69
CA PRO A 142 -16.02 -5.53 6.32
C PRO A 142 -17.15 -6.04 5.42
N THR A 143 -17.54 -5.23 4.44
CA THR A 143 -18.49 -5.65 3.40
C THR A 143 -17.84 -6.66 2.45
N ASP A 144 -18.66 -7.43 1.73
CA ASP A 144 -18.14 -8.36 0.71
C ASP A 144 -17.41 -7.65 -0.42
N GLU A 145 -17.82 -6.42 -0.75
CA GLU A 145 -17.10 -5.56 -1.68
C GLU A 145 -15.73 -5.17 -1.12
N GLY A 146 -15.65 -4.77 0.16
CA GLY A 146 -14.38 -4.48 0.83
C GLY A 146 -13.44 -5.68 0.84
N ARG A 147 -13.96 -6.89 1.11
CA ARG A 147 -13.19 -8.15 1.02
C ARG A 147 -12.65 -8.39 -0.38
N ARG A 148 -13.50 -8.31 -1.41
CA ARG A 148 -13.08 -8.50 -2.81
C ARG A 148 -12.04 -7.47 -3.24
N ALA A 149 -12.26 -6.21 -2.88
CA ALA A 149 -11.34 -5.12 -3.18
C ALA A 149 -9.98 -5.34 -2.51
N PHE A 150 -9.96 -5.72 -1.22
CA PHE A 150 -8.74 -6.04 -0.49
C PHE A 150 -7.98 -7.21 -1.15
N LEU A 151 -8.66 -8.33 -1.42
CA LEU A 151 -8.03 -9.49 -2.03
C LEU A 151 -7.42 -9.16 -3.39
N GLY A 152 -8.13 -8.38 -4.22
CA GLY A 152 -7.60 -7.95 -5.52
C GLY A 152 -6.37 -7.06 -5.40
N ILE A 153 -6.38 -6.08 -4.50
CA ILE A 153 -5.25 -5.13 -4.36
C ILE A 153 -4.05 -5.81 -3.71
N HIS A 154 -4.29 -6.78 -2.82
CA HIS A 154 -3.27 -7.60 -2.20
C HIS A 154 -2.63 -8.59 -3.21
N ASP A 155 -3.42 -9.17 -4.12
CA ASP A 155 -2.88 -9.98 -5.22
C ASP A 155 -1.90 -9.18 -6.10
N VAL A 156 -2.24 -7.93 -6.44
CA VAL A 156 -1.33 -7.03 -7.18
C VAL A 156 -0.01 -6.84 -6.40
N ALA A 157 -0.08 -6.64 -5.08
CA ALA A 157 1.10 -6.46 -4.23
C ALA A 157 1.98 -7.73 -4.18
N ILE A 158 1.36 -8.91 -4.06
CA ILE A 158 2.04 -10.21 -4.08
C ILE A 158 2.74 -10.41 -5.42
N ARG A 159 2.00 -10.29 -6.52
CA ARG A 159 2.53 -10.46 -7.89
C ARG A 159 3.72 -9.54 -8.15
N LEU A 160 3.66 -8.29 -7.68
CA LEU A 160 4.75 -7.33 -7.86
C LEU A 160 5.97 -7.73 -7.03
N GLY A 161 5.77 -8.08 -5.77
CA GLY A 161 6.85 -8.54 -4.88
C GLY A 161 7.55 -9.78 -5.44
N ASP A 162 6.79 -10.76 -5.91
CA ASP A 162 7.32 -12.01 -6.47
C ASP A 162 8.06 -11.78 -7.79
N ALA A 163 7.53 -10.96 -8.69
CA ALA A 163 8.18 -10.63 -9.95
C ALA A 163 9.55 -9.95 -9.75
N VAL A 164 9.67 -9.09 -8.73
CA VAL A 164 10.95 -8.44 -8.40
C VAL A 164 11.93 -9.44 -7.78
N ARG A 165 11.49 -10.32 -6.87
CA ARG A 165 12.35 -11.32 -6.22
C ARG A 165 12.86 -12.38 -7.19
N ALA A 166 12.03 -12.86 -8.11
CA ALA A 166 12.39 -13.88 -9.09
C ALA A 166 13.51 -13.44 -10.05
N THR A 167 13.85 -12.14 -10.08
CA THR A 167 14.79 -11.57 -11.05
C THR A 167 16.02 -10.91 -10.44
N ARG A 168 16.19 -10.94 -9.10
CA ARG A 168 17.41 -10.49 -8.43
C ARG A 168 18.28 -11.72 -8.10
N PRO A 169 19.47 -11.90 -8.72
CA PRO A 169 20.40 -12.93 -8.29
C PRO A 169 20.86 -12.66 -6.84
N HIS A 170 20.93 -13.71 -6.04
CA HIS A 170 21.44 -13.69 -4.66
C HIS A 170 22.89 -13.22 -4.60
#